data_AF-A0A0K8V617-F1
#
_entry.id   AF-A0A0K8V617-F1
#
_cell.length_a   1.000
_cell.length_b   1.000
_cell.length_c   1.000
_cell.angle_alpha   90.00
_cell.angle_beta   90.00
_cell.angle_gamma   90.00
#
_symmetry.space_group_name_H-M   'P 1'
#
loop_
_entity.id
_entity.type
_entity.pdbx_description
1 polymer ?
#
loop_
_entity_poly.entity_id
_entity_poly.type
_entity_poly.pdbx_seq_one_letter_code
_entity_poly.pdbx_strand_id
1 'polypeptide(L)'
;GEGVSSHATGTDSGQSNQSSDVEELQQQQHYDKGKMIKAMTHATDHLKSQDFQVCITVIEARQLPGLNMDPVVCIQVGDQKKYTSVKESTNCPYYNEYFVFDFHMPPVMLFDKIITLSVIQSRKFLRSGTLVGSFKIDLSTVYDAPDHQFYHKWALLTDPDDFYSGPKGYLKCDIGIIGKGDTVKVPQKSEKDPDDIEANLLLPVGVPIERQRAKFIVKIYRADGLPRMNSSLMANVKKAFTGEAKDLVSPYVQVSFAGLMGKTTVKKNAYAPVWNEQLVFTEMFPPLCQRIKIQLRDADPMKPAIIGTHYIDLKQISNDGDRGFLPTFGPSFIHLYGSTRDYTLLDQHSNLNTGLGEGVSYRARLLLAIRTEITDNVEMTTEKNVELEPAYPISESSYSRNEEFFLFGSIIEASMLDKKVSDKTVFFELSMGNAGNSLDGHNESFSTATEDGEDGCVLETVDTTSFSSVTNACKPISHDKSHYYLPYWDYKPCMDVRCTLPDLRRRMYNSNMLSKMSEKLEEGLVKTKKLIEDEDVKAEVRLRTTLEDLASACARYLSITKANAVGPGSGKTKLDKERMKLCQNEIENLGNLARNLRALVTRSSLKERFKTALTFQQKLKFLIDDPQHSLP
;
A
#
# COMPACT_ATOMS: atom_id res chain seq x y z
N GLY A 1 -83.77 23.84 -31.15
CA GLY A 1 -83.12 24.04 -32.46
C GLY A 1 -81.91 23.14 -32.50
N GLU A 2 -81.87 22.28 -33.53
CA GLU A 2 -80.69 21.69 -34.20
C GLU A 2 -79.48 21.32 -33.31
N GLY A 3 -79.06 20.06 -33.16
CA GLY A 3 -78.83 19.07 -34.19
C GLY A 3 -77.33 19.02 -34.53
N VAL A 4 -76.68 17.90 -34.25
CA VAL A 4 -75.63 17.20 -35.05
C VAL A 4 -74.68 16.40 -34.14
N SER A 5 -74.61 15.11 -34.42
CA SER A 5 -73.65 14.11 -33.94
C SER A 5 -72.34 14.12 -34.72
N SER A 6 -71.22 13.74 -34.08
CA SER A 6 -70.21 12.90 -34.72
C SER A 6 -69.25 12.27 -33.70
N HIS A 7 -69.15 10.94 -33.74
CA HIS A 7 -68.10 10.16 -33.10
C HIS A 7 -66.73 10.41 -33.75
N ALA A 8 -65.66 10.39 -32.94
CA ALA A 8 -64.34 9.94 -33.37
C ALA A 8 -63.56 9.36 -32.17
N THR A 9 -63.20 8.09 -32.28
CA THR A 9 -62.25 7.35 -31.44
C THR A 9 -60.81 7.70 -31.82
N GLY A 10 -59.92 7.83 -30.83
CA GLY A 10 -58.47 7.92 -31.01
C GLY A 10 -57.72 7.66 -29.70
N THR A 11 -56.98 6.56 -29.67
CA THR A 11 -55.97 6.13 -28.70
C THR A 11 -54.78 7.11 -28.63
N ASP A 12 -54.13 7.32 -27.47
CA ASP A 12 -52.80 6.73 -27.20
C ASP A 12 -52.27 7.05 -25.78
N SER A 13 -51.69 6.00 -25.20
CA SER A 13 -50.83 5.89 -24.04
C SER A 13 -49.53 6.69 -24.16
N GLY A 14 -49.24 7.57 -23.18
CA GLY A 14 -47.98 8.32 -23.17
C GLY A 14 -47.43 8.74 -21.81
N GLN A 15 -48.06 8.36 -20.69
CA GLN A 15 -47.67 8.87 -19.36
C GLN A 15 -47.15 7.82 -18.37
N SER A 16 -47.13 6.53 -18.71
CA SER A 16 -46.71 5.47 -17.78
C SER A 16 -45.23 5.08 -17.85
N ASN A 17 -44.49 5.47 -18.89
CA ASN A 17 -43.08 5.05 -19.06
C ASN A 17 -42.07 6.02 -18.43
N GLN A 18 -42.41 7.31 -18.23
CA GLN A 18 -41.48 8.25 -17.61
C GLN A 18 -41.39 8.08 -16.08
N SER A 19 -42.45 7.61 -15.41
CA SER A 19 -42.39 7.37 -13.96
C SER A 19 -41.63 6.09 -13.62
N SER A 20 -41.76 5.04 -14.44
CA SER A 20 -41.02 3.78 -14.26
C SER A 20 -39.52 3.95 -14.46
N ASP A 21 -39.12 4.75 -15.46
CA ASP A 21 -37.70 4.99 -15.75
C ASP A 21 -37.02 5.81 -14.64
N VAL A 22 -37.76 6.75 -14.02
CA VAL A 22 -37.27 7.55 -12.88
C VAL A 22 -37.19 6.73 -11.59
N GLU A 23 -38.17 5.84 -11.35
CA GLU A 23 -38.15 4.91 -10.21
C GLU A 23 -37.03 3.87 -10.34
N GLU A 24 -36.79 3.31 -11.54
CA GLU A 24 -35.67 2.40 -11.78
C GLU A 24 -34.32 3.09 -11.58
N LEU A 25 -34.15 4.33 -12.06
CA LEU A 25 -32.93 5.12 -11.85
C LEU A 25 -32.68 5.44 -10.36
N GLN A 26 -33.72 5.77 -9.60
CA GLN A 26 -33.61 6.02 -8.16
C GLN A 26 -33.32 4.74 -7.37
N GLN A 27 -33.93 3.63 -7.74
CA GLN A 27 -33.71 2.33 -7.10
C GLN A 27 -32.30 1.80 -7.40
N GLN A 28 -31.79 2.06 -8.60
CA GLN A 28 -30.42 1.74 -8.99
C GLN A 28 -29.39 2.63 -8.29
N GLN A 29 -29.65 3.94 -8.14
CA GLN A 29 -28.83 4.83 -7.31
C GLN A 29 -28.82 4.43 -5.82
N HIS A 30 -29.96 4.01 -5.26
CA HIS A 30 -30.04 3.53 -3.88
C HIS A 30 -29.29 2.20 -3.68
N TYR A 31 -29.37 1.30 -4.67
CA TYR A 31 -28.64 0.04 -4.67
C TYR A 31 -27.12 0.25 -4.80
N ASP A 32 -26.68 1.18 -5.65
CA ASP A 32 -25.27 1.54 -5.83
C ASP A 32 -24.71 2.30 -4.62
N LYS A 33 -25.47 3.21 -4.00
CA LYS A 33 -25.13 3.81 -2.69
C LYS A 33 -24.99 2.76 -1.60
N GLY A 34 -25.88 1.78 -1.54
CA GLY A 34 -25.81 0.67 -0.58
C GLY A 34 -24.57 -0.22 -0.76
N LYS A 35 -24.13 -0.42 -2.01
CA LYS A 35 -22.87 -1.09 -2.33
C LYS A 35 -21.64 -0.25 -1.99
N MET A 36 -21.64 1.05 -2.28
CA MET A 36 -20.56 1.95 -1.89
C MET A 36 -20.38 2.00 -0.37
N ILE A 37 -21.47 2.12 0.39
CA ILE A 37 -21.44 2.14 1.85
C ILE A 37 -20.91 0.80 2.38
N LYS A 38 -21.34 -0.34 1.83
CA LYS A 38 -20.79 -1.67 2.18
C LYS A 38 -19.32 -1.83 1.81
N ALA A 39 -18.91 -1.33 0.65
CA ALA A 39 -17.51 -1.34 0.20
C ALA A 39 -16.63 -0.46 1.10
N MET A 40 -17.11 0.72 1.52
CA MET A 40 -16.45 1.59 2.49
C MET A 40 -16.40 0.95 3.89
N THR A 41 -17.46 0.25 4.33
CA THR A 41 -17.43 -0.45 5.63
C THR A 41 -16.46 -1.63 5.62
N HIS A 42 -16.37 -2.39 4.52
CA HIS A 42 -15.37 -3.45 4.36
C HIS A 42 -13.94 -2.91 4.21
N ALA A 43 -13.75 -1.78 3.52
CA ALA A 43 -12.43 -1.14 3.40
C ALA A 43 -11.87 -0.68 4.77
N THR A 44 -12.74 -0.25 5.70
CA THR A 44 -12.32 0.15 7.05
C THR A 44 -12.05 -1.01 8.03
N ASP A 45 -12.36 -2.25 7.68
CA ASP A 45 -12.22 -3.39 8.61
C ASP A 45 -10.74 -3.73 8.88
N HIS A 46 -9.85 -3.43 7.91
CA HIS A 46 -8.40 -3.59 8.06
C HIS A 46 -7.74 -2.57 9.01
N LEU A 47 -8.48 -1.53 9.40
CA LEU A 47 -8.00 -0.48 10.31
C LEU A 47 -8.51 -0.66 11.74
N LYS A 48 -9.50 -1.53 11.94
CA LYS A 48 -10.00 -1.87 13.26
C LYS A 48 -9.08 -2.89 13.92
N SER A 49 -8.87 -2.72 15.22
CA SER A 49 -8.16 -3.72 15.99
C SER A 49 -8.94 -5.03 16.00
N GLN A 50 -8.24 -6.13 15.74
CA GLN A 50 -8.79 -7.47 15.82
C GLN A 50 -7.85 -8.33 16.64
N ASP A 51 -8.38 -9.42 17.18
CA ASP A 51 -7.58 -10.42 17.87
C ASP A 51 -6.96 -11.37 16.85
N PHE A 52 -5.65 -11.56 16.97
CA PHE A 52 -4.89 -12.49 16.16
C PHE A 52 -4.06 -13.39 17.06
N GLN A 53 -3.97 -14.66 16.68
CA GLN A 53 -3.07 -15.62 17.29
C GLN A 53 -2.06 -16.07 16.24
N VAL A 54 -0.78 -15.79 16.50
CA VAL A 54 0.33 -16.36 15.72
C VAL A 54 0.80 -17.62 16.45
N CYS A 55 0.56 -18.77 15.84
CA CYS A 55 0.84 -20.09 16.38
C CYS A 55 2.09 -20.65 15.72
N ILE A 56 3.10 -21.02 16.51
CA ILE A 56 4.37 -21.55 16.01
C ILE A 56 4.69 -22.84 16.75
N THR A 57 4.81 -23.95 16.04
CA THR A 57 5.34 -25.21 16.58
C THR A 57 6.79 -25.36 16.16
N VAL A 58 7.71 -25.42 17.12
CA VAL A 58 9.12 -25.76 16.85
C VAL A 58 9.27 -27.27 16.99
N ILE A 59 9.52 -27.96 15.88
CA ILE A 59 9.51 -29.42 15.84
C ILE A 59 10.91 -29.96 16.16
N GLU A 60 11.87 -29.67 15.30
CA GLU A 60 13.25 -30.15 15.41
C GLU A 60 14.21 -29.22 14.67
N ALA A 61 15.50 -29.30 14.99
CA ALA A 61 16.55 -28.76 14.12
C ALA A 61 17.48 -29.89 13.68
N ARG A 62 18.09 -29.73 12.51
CA ARG A 62 19.04 -30.70 11.94
C ARG A 62 20.25 -29.97 11.38
N GLN A 63 21.38 -30.68 11.34
CA GLN A 63 22.63 -30.21 10.73
C GLN A 63 23.15 -28.90 11.36
N LEU A 64 22.94 -28.71 12.67
CA LEU A 64 23.51 -27.55 13.36
C LEU A 64 25.06 -27.70 13.47
N PRO A 65 25.82 -26.59 13.42
CA PRO A 65 27.28 -26.64 13.40
C PRO A 65 27.87 -26.91 14.78
N GLY A 66 28.56 -28.05 14.93
CA GLY A 66 29.27 -28.44 16.16
C GLY A 66 28.62 -29.62 16.88
N LEU A 67 29.42 -30.62 17.24
CA LEU A 67 28.94 -31.95 17.64
C LEU A 67 28.28 -32.01 19.04
N ASN A 68 28.67 -31.14 19.97
CA ASN A 68 28.21 -31.13 21.36
C ASN A 68 27.71 -29.74 21.77
N MET A 69 26.66 -29.28 21.11
CA MET A 69 26.02 -28.00 21.39
C MET A 69 24.82 -28.17 22.31
N ASP A 70 24.43 -27.07 22.95
CA ASP A 70 23.24 -27.01 23.82
C ASP A 70 22.23 -26.01 23.21
N PRO A 71 21.55 -26.40 22.11
CA PRO A 71 20.76 -25.47 21.32
C PRO A 71 19.44 -25.11 22.03
N VAL A 72 19.13 -23.82 22.01
CA VAL A 72 17.82 -23.26 22.34
C VAL A 72 17.31 -22.46 21.15
N VAL A 73 16.03 -22.56 20.83
CA VAL A 73 15.40 -21.77 19.78
C VAL A 73 14.72 -20.57 20.41
N CYS A 74 15.12 -19.36 20.01
CA CYS A 74 14.43 -18.12 20.27
C CYS A 74 13.43 -17.86 19.14
N ILE A 75 12.15 -17.77 19.50
CA ILE A 75 11.05 -17.42 18.61
C ILE A 75 10.66 -15.97 18.92
N GLN A 76 10.93 -15.07 17.99
CA GLN A 76 10.57 -13.65 18.11
C GLN A 76 9.49 -13.30 17.10
N VAL A 77 8.39 -12.67 17.53
CA VAL A 77 7.35 -12.13 16.66
C VAL A 77 7.20 -10.64 16.98
N GLY A 78 7.74 -9.79 16.09
CA GLY A 78 7.87 -8.36 16.37
C GLY A 78 8.75 -8.11 17.59
N ASP A 79 8.14 -7.64 18.67
CA ASP A 79 8.75 -7.27 19.95
C ASP A 79 8.64 -8.37 21.03
N GLN A 80 7.80 -9.39 20.81
CA GLN A 80 7.62 -10.49 21.76
C GLN A 80 8.61 -11.63 21.48
N LYS A 81 9.18 -12.24 22.53
CA LYS A 81 10.11 -13.38 22.45
C LYS A 81 9.67 -14.54 23.33
N LYS A 82 9.80 -15.76 22.83
CA LYS A 82 9.65 -17.01 23.57
C LYS A 82 10.82 -17.95 23.24
N TYR A 83 11.06 -18.93 24.10
CA TYR A 83 12.20 -19.84 23.99
C TYR A 83 11.75 -21.28 24.18
N THR A 84 12.37 -22.20 23.45
CA THR A 84 12.22 -23.64 23.71
C THR A 84 12.95 -24.08 24.97
N SER A 85 12.69 -25.30 25.41
CA SER A 85 13.62 -25.99 26.31
C SER A 85 15.01 -26.09 25.67
N VAL A 86 16.05 -26.11 26.51
CA VAL A 86 17.43 -26.39 26.06
C VAL A 86 17.56 -27.89 25.82
N LYS A 87 18.11 -28.28 24.68
CA LYS A 87 18.53 -29.68 24.46
C LYS A 87 20.03 -29.76 24.68
N GLU A 88 20.48 -30.78 25.40
CA GLU A 88 21.89 -30.88 25.80
C GLU A 88 22.67 -31.75 24.82
N SER A 89 23.91 -31.35 24.52
CA SER A 89 24.92 -32.12 23.78
C SER A 89 24.39 -32.76 22.48
N THR A 90 23.68 -32.00 21.66
CA THR A 90 23.12 -32.49 20.39
C THR A 90 23.05 -31.40 19.33
N ASN A 91 23.40 -31.73 18.09
CA ASN A 91 23.26 -30.85 16.93
C ASN A 91 22.01 -31.17 16.07
N CYS A 92 21.21 -32.15 16.48
CA CYS A 92 19.93 -32.49 15.90
C CYS A 92 18.84 -32.52 16.99
N PRO A 93 18.57 -31.39 17.65
CA PRO A 93 17.62 -31.34 18.77
C PRO A 93 16.18 -31.58 18.30
N TYR A 94 15.43 -32.38 19.06
CA TYR A 94 13.99 -32.54 18.92
C TYR A 94 13.26 -31.83 20.07
N TYR A 95 12.36 -30.91 19.72
CA TYR A 95 11.63 -30.06 20.66
C TYR A 95 10.15 -30.46 20.73
N ASN A 96 9.44 -30.36 19.60
CA ASN A 96 7.99 -30.47 19.47
C ASN A 96 7.22 -29.60 20.47
N GLU A 97 7.62 -28.33 20.55
CA GLU A 97 7.06 -27.35 21.49
C GLU A 97 6.18 -26.32 20.75
N TYR A 98 5.01 -26.03 21.31
CA TYR A 98 4.00 -25.15 20.72
C TYR A 98 3.95 -23.79 21.42
N PHE A 99 3.97 -22.72 20.64
CA PHE A 99 3.98 -21.33 21.10
C PHE A 99 2.83 -20.54 20.47
N VAL A 100 2.19 -19.69 21.26
CA VAL A 100 1.14 -18.76 20.79
C VAL A 100 1.55 -17.34 21.12
N PHE A 101 1.41 -16.42 20.18
CA PHE A 101 1.58 -14.98 20.39
C PHE A 101 0.25 -14.29 20.10
N ASP A 102 -0.31 -13.64 21.11
CA ASP A 102 -1.57 -12.94 21.02
C ASP A 102 -1.34 -11.47 20.68
N PHE A 103 -2.08 -10.96 19.70
CA PHE A 103 -2.05 -9.57 19.27
C PHE A 103 -3.47 -9.01 19.18
N HIS A 104 -3.69 -7.85 19.78
CA HIS A 104 -4.90 -7.05 19.57
C HIS A 104 -4.52 -5.77 18.82
N MET A 105 -4.58 -5.81 17.50
CA MET A 105 -4.20 -4.67 16.66
C MET A 105 -4.78 -4.75 15.25
N PRO A 106 -4.74 -3.66 14.49
CA PRO A 106 -5.19 -3.68 13.11
C PRO A 106 -4.29 -4.54 12.20
N PRO A 107 -4.86 -5.30 11.24
CA PRO A 107 -4.11 -6.17 10.33
C PRO A 107 -2.89 -5.50 9.67
N VAL A 108 -3.03 -4.24 9.23
CA VAL A 108 -1.97 -3.49 8.56
C VAL A 108 -0.69 -3.32 9.41
N MET A 109 -0.84 -3.30 10.74
CA MET A 109 0.26 -3.23 11.70
C MET A 109 0.78 -4.61 12.05
N LEU A 110 -0.10 -5.61 12.18
CA LEU A 110 0.29 -6.99 12.42
C LEU A 110 1.19 -7.49 11.30
N PHE A 111 0.76 -7.30 10.05
CA PHE A 111 1.47 -7.79 8.87
C PHE A 111 2.81 -7.08 8.62
N ASP A 112 3.11 -5.97 9.32
CA ASP A 112 4.45 -5.34 9.37
C ASP A 112 5.44 -6.11 10.25
N LYS A 113 4.95 -6.95 11.17
CA LYS A 113 5.81 -7.67 12.11
C LYS A 113 6.51 -8.83 11.41
N ILE A 114 7.72 -9.10 11.88
CA ILE A 114 8.59 -10.15 11.37
C ILE A 114 8.66 -11.27 12.40
N ILE A 115 8.55 -12.52 11.93
CA ILE A 115 8.95 -13.70 12.67
C ILE A 115 10.45 -13.88 12.48
N THR A 116 11.20 -13.89 13.58
CA THR A 116 12.63 -14.25 13.60
C THR A 116 12.80 -15.52 14.42
N LEU A 117 13.27 -16.58 13.76
CA LEU A 117 13.62 -17.85 14.39
C LEU A 117 15.14 -17.89 14.51
N SER A 118 15.66 -18.03 15.72
CA SER A 118 17.10 -18.03 15.97
C SER A 118 17.51 -19.22 16.83
N VAL A 119 18.49 -19.99 16.39
CA VAL A 119 19.12 -21.03 17.21
C VAL A 119 20.29 -20.40 17.95
N ILE A 120 20.34 -20.56 19.26
CA ILE A 120 21.32 -19.95 20.15
C ILE A 120 22.01 -21.05 20.96
N GLN A 121 23.31 -20.91 21.19
CA GLN A 121 24.05 -21.76 22.11
C GLN A 121 23.81 -21.31 23.57
N SER A 122 23.20 -22.19 24.38
CA SER A 122 22.83 -21.87 25.77
C SER A 122 24.02 -21.87 26.73
N ARG A 123 24.92 -22.89 26.68
CA ARG A 123 26.03 -23.01 27.66
C ARG A 123 27.44 -22.78 27.08
N LYS A 124 28.13 -21.79 27.67
CA LYS A 124 29.51 -21.82 28.19
C LYS A 124 29.73 -20.56 29.05
N PHE A 125 30.47 -20.66 30.15
CA PHE A 125 30.79 -19.56 31.08
C PHE A 125 31.43 -18.30 30.44
N LEU A 126 31.86 -18.38 29.17
CA LEU A 126 32.50 -17.28 28.41
C LEU A 126 31.77 -16.92 27.09
N ARG A 127 30.78 -17.71 26.63
CA ARG A 127 30.09 -17.54 25.32
C ARG A 127 28.62 -18.01 25.34
N SER A 128 27.93 -17.85 26.47
CA SER A 128 26.47 -18.08 26.52
C SER A 128 25.76 -17.02 25.68
N GLY A 129 24.77 -17.42 24.87
CA GLY A 129 23.99 -16.51 24.04
C GLY A 129 24.53 -16.28 22.63
N THR A 130 25.54 -17.04 22.18
CA THR A 130 26.05 -16.94 20.80
C THR A 130 24.99 -17.44 19.81
N LEU A 131 24.66 -16.61 18.82
CA LEU A 131 23.80 -16.97 17.70
C LEU A 131 24.49 -18.04 16.84
N VAL A 132 23.76 -19.12 16.56
CA VAL A 132 24.19 -20.18 15.63
C VAL A 132 23.74 -19.85 14.21
N GLY A 133 22.48 -19.44 14.08
CA GLY A 133 21.90 -19.04 12.81
C GLY A 133 20.47 -18.56 13.00
N SER A 134 19.98 -17.79 12.03
CA SER A 134 18.67 -17.16 12.06
C SER A 134 17.94 -17.28 10.72
N PHE A 135 16.62 -17.24 10.81
CA PHE A 135 15.69 -17.16 9.68
C PHE A 135 14.65 -16.07 9.97
N LYS A 136 14.25 -15.33 8.92
CA LYS A 136 13.28 -14.24 9.01
C LYS A 136 12.22 -14.36 7.93
N ILE A 137 10.97 -14.10 8.29
CA ILE A 137 9.81 -14.00 7.38
C ILE A 137 8.80 -13.00 7.96
N ASP A 138 8.12 -12.22 7.12
CA ASP A 138 7.06 -11.32 7.61
C ASP A 138 5.72 -12.06 7.83
N LEU A 139 4.89 -11.52 8.73
CA LEU A 139 3.57 -12.09 9.00
C LEU A 139 2.64 -11.99 7.79
N SER A 140 2.81 -10.99 6.92
CA SER A 140 2.04 -10.85 5.68
C SER A 140 2.20 -12.08 4.78
N THR A 141 3.43 -12.59 4.63
CA THR A 141 3.74 -13.74 3.77
C THR A 141 3.11 -15.02 4.31
N VAL A 142 3.10 -15.20 5.63
CA VAL A 142 2.41 -16.32 6.28
C VAL A 142 0.90 -16.20 6.10
N TYR A 143 0.35 -15.00 6.27
CA TYR A 143 -1.08 -14.75 6.09
C TYR A 143 -1.51 -14.92 4.63
N ASP A 144 -0.69 -14.55 3.65
CA ASP A 144 -1.02 -14.75 2.24
C ASP A 144 -0.93 -16.23 1.79
N ALA A 145 -0.31 -17.10 2.61
CA ALA A 145 -0.20 -18.52 2.30
C ALA A 145 -1.58 -19.22 2.34
N PRO A 146 -1.75 -20.34 1.61
CA PRO A 146 -2.97 -21.13 1.70
C PRO A 146 -3.31 -21.49 3.15
N ASP A 147 -4.56 -21.22 3.54
CA ASP A 147 -5.07 -21.42 4.91
C ASP A 147 -4.30 -20.65 6.00
N HIS A 148 -3.61 -19.56 5.64
CA HIS A 148 -2.84 -18.70 6.55
C HIS A 148 -1.76 -19.46 7.34
N GLN A 149 -1.21 -20.53 6.74
CA GLN A 149 -0.28 -21.43 7.42
C GLN A 149 0.81 -22.04 6.54
N PHE A 150 1.93 -22.36 7.18
CA PHE A 150 2.96 -23.26 6.71
C PHE A 150 3.02 -24.48 7.62
N TYR A 151 3.01 -25.68 7.02
CA TYR A 151 3.02 -26.95 7.75
C TYR A 151 4.25 -27.79 7.38
N HIS A 152 4.99 -28.23 8.40
CA HIS A 152 6.16 -29.09 8.36
C HIS A 152 7.24 -28.57 7.41
N LYS A 153 7.47 -27.25 7.46
CA LYS A 153 8.43 -26.59 6.59
C LYS A 153 9.75 -26.32 7.32
N TRP A 154 10.84 -26.33 6.55
CA TRP A 154 12.20 -26.16 7.03
C TRP A 154 12.69 -24.73 6.78
N ALA A 155 12.95 -23.99 7.85
CA ALA A 155 13.70 -22.73 7.79
C ALA A 155 15.19 -23.02 7.64
N LEU A 156 15.80 -22.55 6.54
CA LEU A 156 17.24 -22.56 6.35
C LEU A 156 17.87 -21.46 7.21
N LEU A 157 18.71 -21.85 8.17
CA LEU A 157 19.36 -20.92 9.11
C LEU A 157 20.61 -20.34 8.47
N THR A 158 20.79 -19.03 8.59
CA THR A 158 21.98 -18.31 8.12
C THR A 158 22.55 -17.46 9.24
N ASP A 159 23.87 -17.28 9.25
CA ASP A 159 24.51 -16.33 10.15
C ASP A 159 24.36 -14.92 9.56
N PRO A 160 23.67 -13.99 10.26
CA PRO A 160 23.49 -12.62 9.78
C PRO A 160 24.78 -11.79 9.85
N ASP A 161 25.82 -12.26 10.55
CA ASP A 161 27.11 -11.60 10.71
C ASP A 161 28.23 -12.30 9.92
N ASP A 162 28.01 -13.54 9.44
CA ASP A 162 28.95 -14.32 8.63
C ASP A 162 28.29 -14.94 7.40
N PHE A 163 28.27 -14.14 6.32
CA PHE A 163 27.62 -14.51 5.07
C PHE A 163 28.34 -15.58 4.24
N TYR A 164 29.63 -15.81 4.50
CA TYR A 164 30.47 -16.72 3.72
C TYR A 164 30.34 -18.16 4.16
N SER A 165 29.92 -18.35 5.40
CA SER A 165 29.86 -19.65 6.03
C SER A 165 28.68 -20.54 5.61
N GLY A 166 27.84 -20.05 4.69
CA GLY A 166 26.73 -20.81 4.13
C GLY A 166 25.64 -21.15 5.15
N PRO A 167 24.82 -22.19 4.87
CA PRO A 167 23.77 -22.64 5.79
C PRO A 167 24.34 -23.11 7.13
N LYS A 168 23.70 -22.70 8.22
CA LYS A 168 24.03 -23.07 9.61
C LYS A 168 23.10 -24.16 10.17
N GLY A 169 22.48 -24.93 9.29
CA GLY A 169 21.50 -25.96 9.61
C GLY A 169 20.07 -25.54 9.29
N TYR A 170 19.12 -26.40 9.67
CA TYR A 170 17.71 -26.28 9.32
C TYR A 170 16.83 -26.41 10.56
N LEU A 171 15.77 -25.63 10.63
CA LEU A 171 14.78 -25.66 11.70
C LEU A 171 13.40 -26.01 11.12
N LYS A 172 12.83 -27.14 11.53
CA LYS A 172 11.48 -27.56 11.12
C LYS A 172 10.44 -26.91 12.02
N CYS A 173 9.46 -26.26 11.42
CA CYS A 173 8.36 -25.65 12.16
C CYS A 173 7.03 -25.66 11.39
N ASP A 174 5.96 -25.56 12.17
CA ASP A 174 4.64 -25.15 11.70
C ASP A 174 4.43 -23.69 12.11
N ILE A 175 3.87 -22.87 11.21
CA ILE A 175 3.57 -21.46 11.47
C ILE A 175 2.15 -21.20 10.95
N GLY A 176 1.24 -20.71 11.79
CA GLY A 176 -0.11 -20.35 11.40
C GLY A 176 -0.55 -19.04 12.02
N ILE A 177 -1.43 -18.32 11.32
CA ILE A 177 -2.07 -17.10 11.84
C ILE A 177 -3.57 -17.32 11.84
N ILE A 178 -4.20 -17.14 13.01
CA ILE A 178 -5.64 -17.26 13.19
C ILE A 178 -6.18 -15.86 13.45
N GLY A 179 -7.00 -15.35 12.54
CA GLY A 179 -7.73 -14.09 12.68
C GLY A 179 -9.19 -14.28 13.03
N LYS A 180 -9.90 -13.16 13.20
CA LYS A 180 -11.32 -13.14 13.51
C LYS A 180 -12.14 -13.75 12.37
N GLY A 181 -12.85 -14.85 12.67
CA GLY A 181 -13.71 -15.54 11.71
C GLY A 181 -13.02 -16.68 10.96
N ASP A 182 -11.72 -16.86 11.16
CA ASP A 182 -11.00 -18.01 10.62
C ASP A 182 -11.36 -19.28 11.38
N THR A 183 -11.52 -20.37 10.64
CA THR A 183 -11.66 -21.70 11.24
C THR A 183 -10.29 -22.37 11.27
N VAL A 184 -9.90 -22.88 12.45
CA VAL A 184 -8.65 -23.63 12.58
C VAL A 184 -8.75 -24.90 11.74
N LYS A 185 -8.02 -24.94 10.63
CA LYS A 185 -7.95 -26.13 9.79
C LYS A 185 -6.82 -27.02 10.26
N VAL A 186 -7.14 -28.28 10.56
CA VAL A 186 -6.11 -29.27 10.85
C VAL A 186 -5.40 -29.62 9.54
N PRO A 187 -4.08 -29.44 9.43
CA PRO A 187 -3.32 -29.81 8.24
C PRO A 187 -3.54 -31.29 7.90
N GLN A 188 -3.83 -31.59 6.64
CA GLN A 188 -3.90 -32.98 6.19
C GLN A 188 -2.49 -33.59 6.25
N LYS A 189 -2.32 -34.68 7.00
CA LYS A 189 -1.07 -35.46 6.98
C LYS A 189 -0.82 -35.94 5.55
N SER A 190 0.23 -35.44 4.89
CA SER A 190 0.66 -36.00 3.62
C SER A 190 1.29 -37.37 3.84
N GLU A 191 0.84 -38.38 3.10
CA GLU A 191 1.42 -39.74 3.14
C GLU A 191 2.81 -39.83 2.46
N LYS A 192 3.25 -38.77 1.76
CA LYS A 192 4.59 -38.66 1.20
C LYS A 192 5.57 -38.18 2.27
N ASP A 193 6.70 -38.88 2.35
CA ASP A 193 7.71 -38.77 3.41
C ASP A 193 8.15 -37.31 3.67
N PRO A 194 7.79 -36.69 4.81
CA PRO A 194 8.08 -35.29 5.14
C PRO A 194 9.52 -35.06 5.65
N ASP A 195 10.43 -35.99 5.37
CA ASP A 195 11.84 -35.96 5.79
C ASP A 195 12.80 -35.34 4.76
N ASP A 196 12.33 -35.11 3.53
CA ASP A 196 13.10 -34.34 2.54
C ASP A 196 13.09 -32.85 2.91
N ILE A 197 14.25 -32.37 3.40
CA ILE A 197 14.48 -30.98 3.80
C ILE A 197 14.33 -30.05 2.59
N GLU A 198 14.93 -30.41 1.47
CA GLU A 198 15.06 -29.56 0.28
C GLU A 198 13.71 -29.36 -0.41
N ALA A 199 12.88 -30.41 -0.45
CA ALA A 199 11.53 -30.33 -1.00
C ALA A 199 10.54 -29.53 -0.12
N ASN A 200 10.89 -29.24 1.14
CA ASN A 200 9.97 -28.66 2.13
C ASN A 200 10.49 -27.41 2.81
N LEU A 201 11.31 -26.60 2.15
CA LEU A 201 11.78 -25.33 2.71
C LEU A 201 10.65 -24.32 2.93
N LEU A 202 10.82 -23.44 3.92
CA LEU A 202 10.05 -22.20 4.10
C LEU A 202 10.47 -21.14 3.07
N LEU A 203 10.45 -21.52 1.80
CA LEU A 203 10.75 -20.67 0.65
C LEU A 203 9.57 -20.74 -0.33
N PRO A 204 9.27 -19.63 -1.03
CA PRO A 204 8.32 -19.66 -2.13
C PRO A 204 8.71 -20.67 -3.21
N VAL A 205 7.73 -21.21 -3.92
CA VAL A 205 7.95 -22.17 -5.01
C VAL A 205 8.82 -21.53 -6.10
N GLY A 206 9.83 -22.25 -6.56
CA GLY A 206 10.76 -21.77 -7.61
C GLY A 206 11.96 -20.98 -7.09
N VAL A 207 12.02 -20.69 -5.79
CA VAL A 207 13.18 -20.05 -5.18
C VAL A 207 14.27 -21.09 -4.90
N PRO A 208 15.52 -20.89 -5.37
CA PRO A 208 16.61 -21.81 -5.09
C PRO A 208 16.94 -21.84 -3.60
N ILE A 209 17.42 -23.00 -3.13
CA ILE A 209 17.84 -23.24 -1.73
C ILE A 209 18.96 -22.26 -1.36
N GLU A 210 19.97 -22.19 -2.22
CA GLU A 210 21.04 -21.20 -2.16
C GLU A 210 20.52 -19.90 -2.76
N ARG A 211 19.97 -19.06 -1.90
CA ARG A 211 19.63 -17.68 -2.25
C ARG A 211 20.91 -16.86 -2.34
N GLN A 212 21.05 -16.13 -3.44
CA GLN A 212 22.09 -15.12 -3.59
C GLN A 212 21.75 -13.87 -2.77
N ARG A 213 22.75 -13.02 -2.54
CA ARG A 213 22.55 -11.71 -1.93
C ARG A 213 22.15 -10.68 -2.99
N ALA A 214 21.42 -9.66 -2.55
CA ALA A 214 21.17 -8.48 -3.33
C ALA A 214 21.30 -7.21 -2.48
N LYS A 215 21.74 -6.14 -3.12
CA LYS A 215 21.70 -4.78 -2.57
C LYS A 215 20.36 -4.16 -2.93
N PHE A 216 19.58 -3.80 -1.91
CA PHE A 216 18.39 -2.98 -2.03
C PHE A 216 18.76 -1.54 -1.69
N ILE A 217 18.85 -0.71 -2.72
CA ILE A 217 19.40 0.64 -2.61
C ILE A 217 18.24 1.63 -2.66
N VAL A 218 17.98 2.27 -1.52
CA VAL A 218 16.92 3.29 -1.37
C VAL A 218 17.58 4.65 -1.40
N LYS A 219 17.41 5.37 -2.52
CA LYS A 219 17.95 6.72 -2.72
C LYS A 219 16.92 7.74 -2.24
N ILE A 220 17.32 8.61 -1.31
CA ILE A 220 16.53 9.69 -0.75
C ILE A 220 17.10 11.02 -1.24
N TYR A 221 16.37 11.71 -2.12
CA TYR A 221 16.86 12.95 -2.73
C TYR A 221 16.49 14.16 -1.87
N ARG A 222 15.20 14.41 -1.68
CA ARG A 222 14.68 15.55 -0.92
C ARG A 222 13.23 15.35 -0.49
N ALA A 223 12.74 16.18 0.41
CA ALA A 223 11.33 16.29 0.73
C ALA A 223 10.84 17.72 0.55
N ASP A 224 9.57 17.87 0.17
CA ASP A 224 8.91 19.16 0.03
C ASP A 224 7.63 19.17 0.88
N GLY A 225 7.16 20.37 1.24
CA GLY A 225 5.84 20.54 1.82
C GLY A 225 5.65 20.02 3.24
N LEU A 226 6.71 20.01 4.07
CA LEU A 226 6.67 19.57 5.47
C LEU A 226 5.65 20.37 6.31
N PRO A 227 5.25 20.01 7.53
CA PRO A 227 4.41 20.89 8.33
C PRO A 227 5.23 22.09 8.83
N ARG A 228 4.69 23.31 8.76
CA ARG A 228 5.23 24.41 9.55
C ARG A 228 4.67 24.22 10.96
N MET A 229 5.50 23.99 11.98
CA MET A 229 4.99 23.79 13.35
C MET A 229 4.54 25.12 13.96
N ASN A 230 3.53 25.76 13.37
CA ASN A 230 3.19 27.16 13.60
C ASN A 230 1.97 27.37 14.48
N SER A 231 1.29 26.32 14.95
CA SER A 231 0.05 26.51 15.68
C SER A 231 -0.04 25.65 16.93
N SER A 232 0.40 26.20 18.06
CA SER A 232 -0.18 25.90 19.38
C SER A 232 0.42 26.83 20.43
N LEU A 233 -0.22 26.88 21.60
CA LEU A 233 0.30 27.49 22.83
C LEU A 233 1.77 27.10 23.11
N MET A 234 2.23 25.91 22.65
CA MET A 234 3.62 25.48 22.77
C MET A 234 4.61 26.31 21.93
N ALA A 235 4.24 26.84 20.76
CA ALA A 235 5.14 27.71 19.98
C ALA A 235 5.43 29.03 20.73
N ASN A 236 4.41 29.58 21.37
CA ASN A 236 4.55 30.77 22.24
C ASN A 236 5.35 30.47 23.51
N VAL A 237 5.16 29.29 24.11
CA VAL A 237 5.97 28.82 25.26
C VAL A 237 7.42 28.59 24.83
N LYS A 238 7.67 27.92 23.70
CA LYS A 238 9.02 27.66 23.16
C LYS A 238 9.72 29.00 22.88
N LYS A 239 9.03 29.94 22.22
CA LYS A 239 9.51 31.33 22.03
C LYS A 239 9.84 32.04 23.35
N ALA A 240 9.02 31.88 24.38
CA ALA A 240 9.25 32.49 25.69
C ALA A 240 10.45 31.90 26.45
N PHE A 241 10.77 30.62 26.24
CA PHE A 241 11.91 29.95 26.89
C PHE A 241 13.22 30.02 26.09
N THR A 242 13.16 30.03 24.76
CA THR A 242 14.36 29.96 23.90
C THR A 242 14.68 31.28 23.20
N GLY A 243 13.81 32.29 23.27
CA GLY A 243 14.03 33.62 22.67
C GLY A 243 14.02 33.65 21.13
N GLU A 244 13.96 32.51 20.45
CA GLU A 244 13.97 32.39 19.00
C GLU A 244 12.64 31.81 18.49
N ALA A 245 12.05 32.42 17.46
CA ALA A 245 10.96 31.85 16.68
C ALA A 245 11.53 30.82 15.69
N LYS A 246 11.87 29.62 16.17
CA LYS A 246 12.41 28.53 15.33
C LYS A 246 11.28 27.60 14.89
N ASP A 247 10.55 28.04 13.87
CA ASP A 247 9.41 27.33 13.27
C ASP A 247 9.82 26.32 12.18
N LEU A 248 10.96 25.63 12.37
CA LEU A 248 11.50 24.72 11.37
C LEU A 248 11.80 23.35 11.99
N VAL A 249 11.21 22.31 11.40
CA VAL A 249 11.49 20.91 11.70
C VAL A 249 12.96 20.58 11.39
N SER A 250 13.52 19.60 12.08
CA SER A 250 14.85 19.04 11.81
C SER A 250 14.71 17.64 11.17
N PRO A 251 14.32 17.56 9.89
CA PRO A 251 13.90 16.31 9.29
C PRO A 251 15.04 15.34 9.02
N TYR A 252 14.72 14.06 9.10
CA TYR A 252 15.48 12.94 8.55
C TYR A 252 14.53 11.83 8.09
N VAL A 253 15.02 10.97 7.21
CA VAL A 253 14.27 9.80 6.72
C VAL A 253 14.82 8.54 7.36
N GLN A 254 13.95 7.73 7.96
CA GLN A 254 14.25 6.40 8.45
C GLN A 254 13.63 5.36 7.52
N VAL A 255 14.44 4.41 7.06
CA VAL A 255 13.99 3.30 6.23
C VAL A 255 14.19 2.00 7.00
N SER A 256 13.17 1.14 7.02
CA SER A 256 13.22 -0.18 7.64
C SER A 256 12.83 -1.26 6.63
N PHE A 257 13.64 -2.31 6.53
CA PHE A 257 13.46 -3.40 5.57
C PHE A 257 14.10 -4.69 6.10
N ALA A 258 13.40 -5.83 6.04
CA ALA A 258 13.90 -7.14 6.50
C ALA A 258 14.46 -7.17 7.95
N GLY A 259 13.91 -6.32 8.83
CA GLY A 259 14.38 -6.15 10.21
C GLY A 259 15.65 -5.30 10.35
N LEU A 260 16.18 -4.78 9.24
CA LEU A 260 17.26 -3.81 9.19
C LEU A 260 16.70 -2.38 9.21
N MET A 261 17.52 -1.42 9.65
CA MET A 261 17.14 -0.01 9.72
C MET A 261 18.30 0.90 9.29
N GLY A 262 18.02 1.82 8.38
CA GLY A 262 18.92 2.89 7.94
C GLY A 262 18.29 4.27 8.14
N LYS A 263 19.13 5.30 8.27
CA LYS A 263 18.68 6.69 8.46
C LYS A 263 19.55 7.64 7.64
N THR A 264 18.93 8.65 7.05
CA THR A 264 19.66 9.78 6.46
C THR A 264 20.21 10.70 7.54
N THR A 265 21.08 11.63 7.14
CA THR A 265 21.51 12.72 8.01
C THR A 265 20.35 13.63 8.42
N VAL A 266 20.45 14.24 9.59
CA VAL A 266 19.46 15.23 10.06
C VAL A 266 19.75 16.57 9.40
N LYS A 267 18.76 17.13 8.69
CA LYS A 267 18.83 18.51 8.19
C LYS A 267 18.20 19.42 9.23
N LYS A 268 19.00 20.26 9.89
CA LYS A 268 18.50 21.12 10.96
C LYS A 268 17.67 22.26 10.37
N ASN A 269 16.53 22.55 10.99
CA ASN A 269 15.69 23.69 10.65
C ASN A 269 15.41 23.80 9.15
N ALA A 270 14.91 22.72 8.53
CA ALA A 270 14.69 22.65 7.09
C ALA A 270 13.26 22.22 6.76
N TYR A 271 12.59 23.01 5.93
CA TYR A 271 11.23 22.72 5.44
C TYR A 271 11.24 22.01 4.07
N ALA A 272 12.27 22.25 3.26
CA ALA A 272 12.50 21.56 1.99
C ALA A 272 13.90 20.89 2.02
N PRO A 273 14.11 19.89 2.89
CA PRO A 273 15.42 19.26 3.07
C PRO A 273 15.89 18.53 1.81
N VAL A 274 17.13 18.76 1.41
CA VAL A 274 17.83 18.00 0.38
C VAL A 274 18.91 17.13 1.04
N TRP A 275 18.81 15.81 0.84
CA TRP A 275 19.79 14.83 1.34
C TRP A 275 20.74 14.37 0.25
N ASN A 276 20.22 13.92 -0.89
CA ASN A 276 20.99 13.21 -1.91
C ASN A 276 21.85 12.09 -1.28
N GLU A 277 21.19 11.21 -0.53
CA GLU A 277 21.81 10.09 0.18
C GLU A 277 21.16 8.77 -0.26
N GLN A 278 21.87 7.66 -0.19
CA GLN A 278 21.32 6.33 -0.42
C GLN A 278 21.62 5.40 0.74
N LEU A 279 20.60 4.65 1.14
CA LEU A 279 20.69 3.56 2.11
C LEU A 279 20.80 2.24 1.34
N VAL A 280 21.90 1.53 1.53
CA VAL A 280 22.19 0.24 0.89
C VAL A 280 21.92 -0.86 1.90
N PHE A 281 20.86 -1.63 1.69
CA PHE A 281 20.52 -2.80 2.49
C PHE A 281 21.01 -4.06 1.79
N THR A 282 21.82 -4.87 2.45
CA THR A 282 22.30 -6.16 1.93
C THR A 282 21.47 -7.28 2.54
N GLU A 283 20.70 -8.00 1.71
CA GLU A 283 19.81 -9.07 2.17
C GLU A 283 19.73 -10.22 1.15
N MET A 284 19.29 -11.39 1.59
CA MET A 284 19.01 -12.53 0.70
C MET A 284 17.95 -12.20 -0.34
N PHE A 285 18.13 -12.71 -1.56
CA PHE A 285 17.24 -12.55 -2.68
C PHE A 285 16.69 -13.90 -3.18
N PRO A 286 15.37 -14.03 -3.39
CA PRO A 286 14.34 -13.05 -3.05
C PRO A 286 14.19 -12.89 -1.53
N PRO A 287 13.84 -11.68 -1.06
CA PRO A 287 13.62 -11.44 0.36
C PRO A 287 12.31 -12.10 0.79
N LEU A 288 12.26 -12.59 2.03
CA LEU A 288 11.02 -13.14 2.62
C LEU A 288 10.26 -12.08 3.44
N CYS A 289 10.75 -10.85 3.40
CA CYS A 289 10.08 -9.66 3.89
C CYS A 289 9.76 -8.79 2.67
N GLN A 290 8.48 -8.56 2.38
CA GLN A 290 8.01 -7.94 1.14
C GLN A 290 7.79 -6.44 1.25
N ARG A 291 7.92 -5.84 2.44
CA ARG A 291 7.57 -4.43 2.65
C ARG A 291 8.75 -3.58 3.11
N ILE A 292 8.99 -2.47 2.40
CA ILE A 292 9.90 -1.40 2.82
C ILE A 292 9.07 -0.32 3.52
N LYS A 293 9.43 -0.01 4.77
CA LYS A 293 8.81 1.06 5.56
C LYS A 293 9.67 2.31 5.49
N ILE A 294 9.08 3.43 5.10
CA ILE A 294 9.72 4.74 4.98
C ILE A 294 9.03 5.70 5.92
N GLN A 295 9.80 6.32 6.82
CA GLN A 295 9.28 7.31 7.77
C GLN A 295 10.05 8.62 7.63
N LEU A 296 9.32 9.71 7.35
CA LEU A 296 9.83 11.05 7.54
C LEU A 296 9.64 11.43 9.01
N ARG A 297 10.70 11.87 9.66
CA ARG A 297 10.73 12.14 11.10
C ARG A 297 11.35 13.49 11.39
N ASP A 298 10.93 14.09 12.49
CA ASP A 298 11.56 15.26 13.08
C ASP A 298 12.48 14.84 14.23
N ALA A 299 13.72 15.31 14.20
CA ALA A 299 14.72 15.10 15.24
C ALA A 299 14.61 16.14 16.38
N ASP A 300 13.38 16.51 16.79
CA ASP A 300 13.18 17.38 17.96
C ASP A 300 13.68 16.64 19.22
N PRO A 301 14.67 17.21 19.96
CA PRO A 301 15.23 16.60 21.16
C PRO A 301 14.21 16.32 22.27
N MET A 302 13.10 17.07 22.32
CA MET A 302 12.08 16.94 23.36
C MET A 302 10.99 15.93 22.99
N LYS A 303 10.69 15.76 21.69
CA LYS A 303 9.69 14.79 21.22
C LYS A 303 9.99 14.39 19.77
N PRO A 304 10.86 13.39 19.54
CA PRO A 304 11.08 12.85 18.20
C PRO A 304 9.74 12.38 17.62
N ALA A 305 9.28 13.04 16.57
CA ALA A 305 7.95 12.84 16.03
C ALA A 305 8.02 12.22 14.63
N ILE A 306 7.15 11.25 14.36
CA ILE A 306 6.94 10.77 13.01
C ILE A 306 6.03 11.79 12.31
N ILE A 307 6.53 12.38 11.21
CA ILE A 307 5.77 13.32 10.37
C ILE A 307 4.80 12.53 9.49
N GLY A 308 5.27 11.43 8.91
CA GLY A 308 4.44 10.51 8.12
C GLY A 308 5.17 9.21 7.81
N THR A 309 4.38 8.17 7.52
CA THR A 309 4.86 6.83 7.17
C THR A 309 4.30 6.44 5.81
N HIS A 310 5.12 5.81 4.98
CA HIS A 310 4.71 5.21 3.73
C HIS A 310 5.33 3.82 3.59
N TYR A 311 4.61 2.92 2.92
CA TYR A 311 5.04 1.56 2.71
C TYR A 311 5.14 1.30 1.21
N ILE A 312 6.23 0.66 0.79
CA ILE A 312 6.40 0.18 -0.58
C ILE A 312 6.47 -1.34 -0.54
N ASP A 313 5.51 -2.00 -1.19
CA ASP A 313 5.49 -3.45 -1.35
C ASP A 313 6.33 -3.86 -2.56
N LEU A 314 7.28 -4.77 -2.34
CA LEU A 314 8.15 -5.30 -3.38
C LEU A 314 7.36 -6.01 -4.48
N LYS A 315 6.23 -6.65 -4.17
CA LYS A 315 5.35 -7.31 -5.15
C LYS A 315 4.74 -6.30 -6.14
N GLN A 316 4.57 -5.04 -5.74
CA GLN A 316 4.03 -3.99 -6.62
C GLN A 316 5.10 -3.37 -7.52
N ILE A 317 6.38 -3.48 -7.14
CA ILE A 317 7.50 -2.84 -7.83
C ILE A 317 8.47 -3.84 -8.47
N SER A 318 8.08 -5.11 -8.60
CA SER A 318 8.85 -6.19 -9.22
C SER A 318 7.92 -7.16 -9.97
N ASN A 319 8.51 -8.06 -10.74
CA ASN A 319 7.82 -9.19 -11.34
C ASN A 319 8.80 -10.37 -11.41
N ASP A 320 8.38 -11.55 -10.96
CA ASP A 320 9.20 -12.76 -10.85
C ASP A 320 9.00 -13.75 -12.03
N GLY A 321 8.10 -13.44 -12.99
CA GLY A 321 7.93 -14.27 -14.19
C GLY A 321 9.11 -14.22 -15.17
N ASP A 322 9.06 -15.02 -16.25
CA ASP A 322 10.14 -15.15 -17.25
C ASP A 322 10.57 -13.83 -17.91
N ARG A 323 9.63 -12.86 -17.97
CA ARG A 323 9.86 -11.48 -18.45
C ARG A 323 9.80 -10.47 -17.31
N GLY A 324 10.23 -10.92 -16.15
CA GLY A 324 10.22 -10.21 -14.89
C GLY A 324 11.27 -9.11 -14.80
N PHE A 325 11.24 -8.41 -13.67
CA PHE A 325 12.20 -7.38 -13.35
C PHE A 325 12.40 -7.30 -11.84
N LEU A 326 13.63 -7.03 -11.42
CA LEU A 326 13.98 -6.84 -10.03
C LEU A 326 13.25 -5.62 -9.45
N PRO A 327 13.03 -5.57 -8.11
CA PRO A 327 12.41 -4.43 -7.47
C PRO A 327 13.03 -3.09 -7.90
N THR A 328 12.19 -2.19 -8.42
CA THR A 328 12.63 -0.87 -8.88
C THR A 328 11.53 0.15 -8.70
N PHE A 329 11.87 1.35 -8.23
CA PHE A 329 10.94 2.44 -8.03
C PHE A 329 11.58 3.77 -8.40
N GLY A 330 10.80 4.68 -8.98
CA GLY A 330 11.20 6.06 -9.17
C GLY A 330 12.38 6.30 -10.13
N PRO A 331 12.98 7.50 -10.12
CA PRO A 331 12.68 8.61 -9.20
C PRO A 331 11.23 9.08 -9.26
N SER A 332 10.55 9.13 -8.12
CA SER A 332 9.16 9.59 -8.02
C SER A 332 8.89 10.10 -6.62
N PHE A 333 7.95 11.05 -6.50
CA PHE A 333 7.43 11.44 -5.20
C PHE A 333 6.53 10.34 -4.64
N ILE A 334 6.69 10.07 -3.35
CA ILE A 334 5.64 9.50 -2.51
C ILE A 334 4.98 10.64 -1.73
N HIS A 335 3.69 10.50 -1.45
CA HIS A 335 2.91 11.48 -0.70
C HIS A 335 2.65 10.92 0.70
N LEU A 336 3.01 11.70 1.73
CA LEU A 336 2.88 11.31 3.12
C LEU A 336 1.61 11.92 3.70
N TYR A 337 0.83 11.08 4.35
CA TYR A 337 -0.40 11.44 5.02
C TYR A 337 -0.32 11.05 6.50
N GLY A 338 -1.02 11.80 7.35
CA GLY A 338 -1.01 11.58 8.79
C GLY A 338 -2.30 12.02 9.48
N SER A 339 -2.23 12.21 10.80
CA SER A 339 -3.34 12.66 11.63
C SER A 339 -3.86 14.04 11.25
N THR A 340 -5.02 14.42 11.77
CA THR A 340 -5.50 15.80 11.61
C THR A 340 -4.46 16.77 12.19
N ARG A 341 -4.42 17.99 11.63
CA ARG A 341 -3.49 19.03 12.06
C ARG A 341 -4.01 19.80 13.29
N ASP A 342 -4.87 19.16 14.09
CA ASP A 342 -5.36 19.73 15.33
C ASP A 342 -4.28 19.53 16.39
N TYR A 343 -3.33 20.47 16.49
CA TYR A 343 -2.22 20.49 17.46
C TYR A 343 -2.69 20.65 18.93
N THR A 344 -3.73 19.92 19.31
CA THR A 344 -4.13 19.73 20.69
C THR A 344 -3.06 18.90 21.40
N LEU A 345 -2.90 19.11 22.71
CA LEU A 345 -1.89 18.44 23.54
C LEU A 345 -2.00 16.90 23.51
N LEU A 346 -3.16 16.37 23.11
CA LEU A 346 -3.46 14.95 22.97
C LEU A 346 -4.09 14.70 21.59
N ASP A 347 -3.24 14.61 20.55
CA ASP A 347 -3.65 14.13 19.24
C ASP A 347 -4.10 12.67 19.35
N GLN A 348 -5.41 12.45 19.44
CA GLN A 348 -6.04 11.13 19.55
C GLN A 348 -5.81 10.27 18.30
N HIS A 349 -5.41 10.89 17.19
CA HIS A 349 -5.19 10.25 15.91
C HIS A 349 -3.71 10.11 15.56
N SER A 350 -2.77 10.38 16.49
CA SER A 350 -1.33 10.35 16.24
C SER A 350 -0.81 9.03 15.65
N ASN A 351 -1.56 7.94 15.83
CA ASN A 351 -1.27 6.64 15.23
C ASN A 351 -1.33 6.67 13.68
N LEU A 352 -2.11 7.56 13.08
CA LEU A 352 -2.11 7.74 11.61
C LEU A 352 -0.72 8.13 11.09
N ASN A 353 0.06 8.90 11.86
CA ASN A 353 1.43 9.26 11.46
C ASN A 353 2.36 8.04 11.44
N THR A 354 2.08 7.01 12.23
CA THR A 354 2.92 5.78 12.31
C THR A 354 2.61 4.78 11.20
N GLY A 355 1.64 5.08 10.35
CA GLY A 355 1.14 4.21 9.29
C GLY A 355 -0.05 3.34 9.71
N LEU A 356 -0.65 3.60 10.88
CA LEU A 356 -1.84 2.88 11.34
C LEU A 356 -3.11 3.44 10.68
N GLY A 357 -3.29 3.09 9.41
CA GLY A 357 -4.41 3.52 8.59
C GLY A 357 -4.11 4.68 7.65
N GLU A 358 -5.10 5.01 6.85
CA GLU A 358 -4.98 6.07 5.86
C GLU A 358 -4.96 7.42 6.58
N GLY A 359 -3.87 8.16 6.41
CA GLY A 359 -3.77 9.51 6.95
C GLY A 359 -4.77 10.44 6.28
N VAL A 360 -5.36 11.33 7.07
CA VAL A 360 -6.45 12.23 6.66
C VAL A 360 -5.96 13.64 6.34
N SER A 361 -4.68 13.90 6.51
CA SER A 361 -4.07 15.20 6.20
C SER A 361 -2.72 15.00 5.55
N TYR A 362 -2.47 15.73 4.46
CA TYR A 362 -1.16 15.75 3.80
C TYR A 362 -0.09 16.21 4.79
N ARG A 363 1.12 15.67 4.69
CA ARG A 363 2.23 15.95 5.61
C ARG A 363 3.49 16.42 4.90
N ALA A 364 3.78 15.82 3.75
CA ALA A 364 4.92 16.14 2.90
C ALA A 364 4.85 15.28 1.63
N ARG A 365 5.73 15.57 0.67
CA ARG A 365 6.13 14.62 -0.36
C ARG A 365 7.62 14.32 -0.24
N LEU A 366 8.01 13.08 -0.54
CA LEU A 366 9.40 12.64 -0.49
C LEU A 366 9.81 12.11 -1.86
N LEU A 367 10.85 12.69 -2.46
CA LEU A 367 11.40 12.25 -3.73
C LEU A 367 12.44 11.15 -3.49
N LEU A 368 12.17 9.95 -4.00
CA LEU A 368 13.04 8.79 -3.79
C LEU A 368 13.08 7.85 -5.00
N ALA A 369 14.07 6.95 -4.99
CA ALA A 369 14.16 5.84 -5.93
C ALA A 369 14.60 4.55 -5.23
N ILE A 370 14.19 3.40 -5.74
CA ILE A 370 14.66 2.08 -5.31
C ILE A 370 15.26 1.36 -6.52
N ARG A 371 16.42 0.74 -6.31
CA ARG A 371 17.01 -0.22 -7.24
C ARG A 371 17.49 -1.44 -6.48
N THR A 372 17.35 -2.60 -7.11
CA THR A 372 17.93 -3.85 -6.62
C THR A 372 19.05 -4.29 -7.56
N GLU A 373 20.17 -4.69 -6.97
CA GLU A 373 21.35 -5.22 -7.67
C GLU A 373 21.67 -6.59 -7.08
N ILE A 374 21.62 -7.64 -7.91
CA ILE A 374 22.09 -8.97 -7.53
C ILE A 374 23.61 -8.93 -7.45
N THR A 375 24.18 -9.52 -6.40
CA THR A 375 25.63 -9.58 -6.21
C THR A 375 26.12 -11.01 -6.43
N ASP A 376 26.90 -11.22 -7.50
CA ASP A 376 27.48 -12.52 -7.86
C ASP A 376 28.83 -12.79 -7.15
N ASN A 377 29.47 -11.76 -6.60
CA ASN A 377 30.85 -11.81 -6.10
C ASN A 377 30.98 -11.77 -4.57
N VAL A 378 31.86 -12.64 -4.10
CA VAL A 378 32.30 -12.93 -2.72
C VAL A 378 33.11 -11.78 -2.08
N GLU A 379 33.39 -10.69 -2.78
CA GLU A 379 34.18 -9.56 -2.27
C GLU A 379 33.29 -8.42 -1.76
N MET A 380 32.74 -8.57 -0.55
CA MET A 380 32.19 -7.45 0.21
C MET A 380 32.75 -7.44 1.63
N THR A 381 33.62 -6.47 1.86
CA THR A 381 34.34 -6.15 3.10
C THR A 381 33.51 -5.33 4.08
N THR A 382 32.17 -5.42 4.08
CA THR A 382 31.34 -4.57 4.93
C THR A 382 30.74 -5.33 6.09
N GLU A 383 31.20 -4.99 7.30
CA GLU A 383 30.75 -5.53 8.59
C GLU A 383 29.28 -5.15 8.93
N LYS A 384 28.59 -4.40 8.06
CA LYS A 384 27.26 -3.82 8.34
C LYS A 384 26.27 -4.13 7.22
N ASN A 385 25.09 -4.61 7.62
CA ASN A 385 24.01 -4.97 6.69
C ASN A 385 23.29 -3.74 6.11
N VAL A 386 23.60 -2.55 6.61
CA VAL A 386 23.07 -1.26 6.15
C VAL A 386 24.16 -0.23 6.09
N GLU A 387 24.32 0.40 4.93
CA GLU A 387 25.31 1.44 4.67
C GLU A 387 24.62 2.72 4.20
N LEU A 388 25.17 3.88 4.61
CA LEU A 388 24.75 5.20 4.14
C LEU A 388 25.83 5.74 3.22
N GLU A 389 25.47 6.03 1.97
CA GLU A 389 26.37 6.54 0.94
C GLU A 389 25.80 7.82 0.32
N PRO A 390 26.63 8.71 -0.23
CA PRO A 390 26.14 9.82 -1.04
C PRO A 390 25.47 9.29 -2.32
N ALA A 391 24.37 9.93 -2.74
CA ALA A 391 23.71 9.70 -4.01
C ALA A 391 23.94 10.88 -4.95
N TYR A 392 24.06 10.60 -6.25
CA TYR A 392 24.11 11.66 -7.25
C TYR A 392 22.77 12.42 -7.28
N PRO A 393 22.78 13.77 -7.27
CA PRO A 393 21.58 14.56 -7.45
C PRO A 393 20.87 14.22 -8.77
N ILE A 394 19.55 14.41 -8.80
CA ILE A 394 18.74 14.17 -10.00
C ILE A 394 18.15 15.49 -10.52
N SER A 395 18.04 15.56 -11.85
CA SER A 395 17.32 16.65 -12.52
C SER A 395 15.93 16.16 -12.91
N GLU A 396 14.88 16.76 -12.36
CA GLU A 396 13.48 16.39 -12.63
C GLU A 396 13.08 16.53 -14.08
N SER A 397 13.63 17.53 -14.77
CA SER A 397 13.37 17.77 -16.18
C SER A 397 13.74 16.57 -17.08
N SER A 398 14.55 15.63 -16.56
CA SER A 398 14.88 14.39 -17.26
C SER A 398 13.75 13.35 -17.28
N TYR A 399 12.79 13.41 -16.35
CA TYR A 399 11.73 12.40 -16.23
C TYR A 399 10.31 12.95 -16.05
N SER A 400 10.13 14.24 -15.78
CA SER A 400 8.82 14.88 -15.83
C SER A 400 8.95 16.39 -16.08
N ARG A 401 7.89 17.00 -16.61
CA ARG A 401 7.72 18.45 -16.68
C ARG A 401 6.58 18.83 -15.77
N ASN A 402 6.70 19.97 -15.10
CA ASN A 402 5.59 20.46 -14.30
C ASN A 402 4.53 21.08 -15.20
N GLU A 403 3.26 20.84 -14.85
CA GLU A 403 2.09 21.41 -15.50
C GLU A 403 1.17 21.99 -14.43
N GLU A 404 0.35 22.96 -14.82
CA GLU A 404 -0.68 23.52 -13.95
C GLU A 404 -1.90 22.59 -13.91
N PHE A 405 -2.34 22.27 -12.69
CA PHE A 405 -3.55 21.51 -12.43
C PHE A 405 -4.58 22.40 -11.76
N PHE A 406 -5.83 22.28 -12.21
CA PHE A 406 -6.99 22.95 -11.61
C PHE A 406 -7.94 21.88 -11.06
N LEU A 407 -8.14 21.89 -9.74
CA LEU A 407 -9.09 21.04 -9.04
C LEU A 407 -10.30 21.88 -8.66
N PHE A 408 -11.48 21.44 -9.06
CA PHE A 408 -12.75 22.09 -8.73
C PHE A 408 -13.65 21.12 -7.97
N GLY A 409 -14.29 21.60 -6.91
CA GLY A 409 -15.26 20.85 -6.13
C GLY A 409 -16.49 21.70 -5.81
N SER A 410 -17.66 21.09 -5.80
CA SER A 410 -18.90 21.71 -5.36
C SER A 410 -19.58 20.85 -4.30
N ILE A 411 -20.00 21.46 -3.19
CA ILE A 411 -20.73 20.75 -2.14
C ILE A 411 -22.22 20.79 -2.46
N ILE A 412 -22.76 19.64 -2.88
CA ILE A 412 -24.18 19.52 -3.22
C ILE A 412 -25.05 19.55 -1.95
N GLU A 413 -24.65 18.80 -0.92
CA GLU A 413 -25.33 18.73 0.37
C GLU A 413 -24.34 18.33 1.47
N ALA A 414 -24.62 18.76 2.71
CA ALA A 414 -23.89 18.35 3.90
C ALA A 414 -24.90 18.05 5.00
N SER A 415 -25.29 16.78 5.12
CA SER A 415 -26.30 16.29 6.05
C SER A 415 -25.68 15.32 7.08
N MET A 416 -26.48 14.88 8.06
CA MET A 416 -26.05 13.95 9.11
C MET A 416 -24.85 14.44 9.94
N LEU A 417 -24.76 15.75 10.17
CA LEU A 417 -23.73 16.32 11.03
C LEU A 417 -23.97 15.95 12.49
N ASP A 418 -22.90 15.59 13.20
CA ASP A 418 -22.95 15.26 14.63
C ASP A 418 -23.43 16.49 15.43
N LYS A 419 -24.31 16.29 16.40
CA LYS A 419 -24.78 17.33 17.31
C LYS A 419 -23.61 18.08 17.99
N LYS A 420 -22.44 17.47 18.18
CA LYS A 420 -21.24 18.11 18.73
C LYS A 420 -20.75 19.32 17.95
N VAL A 421 -21.08 19.43 16.66
CA VAL A 421 -20.71 20.58 15.82
C VAL A 421 -21.84 21.60 15.67
N SER A 422 -23.02 21.38 16.26
CA SER A 422 -24.19 22.26 16.09
C SER A 422 -23.94 23.71 16.53
N ASP A 423 -23.13 23.89 17.57
CA ASP A 423 -22.90 25.21 18.17
C ASP A 423 -21.69 25.92 17.54
N LYS A 424 -20.97 25.25 16.63
CA LYS A 424 -19.81 25.76 15.92
C LYS A 424 -20.18 26.11 14.47
N THR A 425 -19.43 27.02 13.87
CA THR A 425 -19.48 27.20 12.42
C THR A 425 -18.67 26.11 11.74
N VAL A 426 -19.20 25.54 10.68
CA VAL A 426 -18.56 24.50 9.86
C VAL A 426 -18.30 25.06 8.47
N PHE A 427 -17.14 24.76 7.92
CA PHE A 427 -16.77 25.02 6.54
C PHE A 427 -16.05 23.79 5.98
N PHE A 428 -15.98 23.68 4.66
CA PHE A 428 -15.16 22.69 3.98
C PHE A 428 -13.91 23.37 3.40
N GLU A 429 -12.82 22.64 3.37
CA GLU A 429 -11.58 23.00 2.68
C GLU A 429 -11.32 21.96 1.59
N LEU A 430 -10.90 22.43 0.42
CA LEU A 430 -10.40 21.60 -0.67
C LEU A 430 -8.90 21.87 -0.81
N SER A 431 -8.10 20.80 -0.82
CA SER A 431 -6.65 20.91 -0.95
C SER A 431 -6.09 19.83 -1.86
N MET A 432 -4.99 20.14 -2.55
CA MET A 432 -4.19 19.19 -3.32
C MET A 432 -2.73 19.34 -2.87
N GLY A 433 -2.24 18.37 -2.10
CA GLY A 433 -1.00 18.53 -1.35
C GLY A 433 -1.12 19.70 -0.35
N ASN A 434 -0.22 20.69 -0.46
CA ASN A 434 -0.29 21.91 0.34
C ASN A 434 -1.11 23.04 -0.32
N ALA A 435 -1.41 22.95 -1.62
CA ALA A 435 -2.24 23.96 -2.28
C ALA A 435 -3.68 23.87 -1.77
N GLY A 436 -4.32 25.00 -1.48
CA GLY A 436 -5.63 25.03 -0.82
C GLY A 436 -5.60 24.93 0.70
N ASN A 437 -4.47 24.54 1.30
CA ASN A 437 -4.38 24.31 2.75
C ASN A 437 -4.23 25.61 3.54
N SER A 438 -5.18 25.90 4.41
CA SER A 438 -5.19 27.15 5.20
C SER A 438 -4.16 27.21 6.33
N LEU A 439 -3.65 26.07 6.81
CA LEU A 439 -2.75 26.01 7.97
C LEU A 439 -1.28 26.16 7.60
N ASP A 440 -0.81 25.41 6.61
CA ASP A 440 0.60 25.42 6.20
C ASP A 440 0.87 26.35 5.01
N GLY A 441 -0.17 26.75 4.27
CA GLY A 441 -0.05 27.54 3.05
C GLY A 441 0.70 26.82 1.93
N HIS A 442 0.90 27.51 0.80
CA HIS A 442 1.68 26.99 -0.32
C HIS A 442 3.19 27.08 -0.01
N ASN A 443 3.83 25.94 0.26
CA ASN A 443 5.28 25.85 0.42
C ASN A 443 5.84 24.88 -0.63
N GLU A 444 5.94 25.36 -1.86
CA GLU A 444 6.64 24.66 -2.92
C GLU A 444 8.04 25.26 -3.06
N SER A 445 9.07 24.42 -2.97
CA SER A 445 10.42 24.80 -3.37
C SER A 445 10.56 24.48 -4.85
N PHE A 446 10.53 25.51 -5.70
CA PHE A 446 10.96 25.40 -7.09
C PHE A 446 12.45 25.68 -7.17
N SER A 447 13.21 24.86 -7.88
CA SER A 447 14.53 25.28 -8.34
C SER A 447 14.36 26.11 -9.61
N THR A 448 14.35 27.43 -9.50
CA THR A 448 14.79 28.26 -10.61
C THR A 448 16.31 28.21 -10.61
N ALA A 449 16.90 27.74 -11.70
CA ALA A 449 18.33 27.87 -11.91
C ALA A 449 18.62 29.37 -12.08
N THR A 450 19.01 30.06 -11.01
CA THR A 450 19.67 31.35 -11.13
C THR A 450 21.07 31.11 -11.72
N GLU A 451 21.45 31.92 -12.71
CA GLU A 451 22.71 31.80 -13.44
C GLU A 451 23.96 32.02 -12.57
N ASP A 452 23.78 32.39 -11.30
CA ASP A 452 24.84 32.54 -10.32
C ASP A 452 24.84 31.33 -9.38
N GLY A 453 25.92 30.52 -9.47
CA GLY A 453 26.08 29.21 -8.84
C GLY A 453 26.17 29.18 -7.30
N GLU A 454 25.22 29.79 -6.60
CA GLU A 454 24.96 29.52 -5.19
C GLU A 454 23.84 28.47 -5.07
N ASP A 455 24.19 27.29 -4.55
CA ASP A 455 23.26 26.20 -4.20
C ASP A 455 22.24 26.68 -3.14
N GLY A 456 21.11 27.23 -3.60
CA GLY A 456 19.99 27.62 -2.74
C GLY A 456 18.66 27.27 -3.41
N CYS A 457 17.87 26.38 -2.80
CA CYS A 457 16.45 26.26 -3.14
C CYS A 457 15.73 27.55 -2.73
N VAL A 458 15.49 28.45 -3.68
CA VAL A 458 14.70 29.66 -3.44
C VAL A 458 13.24 29.26 -3.32
N LEU A 459 12.67 29.42 -2.12
CA LEU A 459 11.24 29.28 -1.89
C LEU A 459 10.57 30.51 -2.52
N GLU A 460 9.96 30.37 -3.70
CA GLU A 460 9.07 31.43 -4.19
C GLU A 460 7.89 31.56 -3.23
N THR A 461 7.77 32.73 -2.61
CA THR A 461 6.57 33.09 -1.85
C THR A 461 5.49 33.47 -2.85
N VAL A 462 4.78 32.45 -3.33
CA VAL A 462 3.61 32.66 -4.21
C VAL A 462 2.49 33.32 -3.39
N ASP A 463 1.90 34.36 -3.97
CA ASP A 463 0.89 35.22 -3.35
C ASP A 463 -0.26 34.43 -2.70
N THR A 464 -0.38 34.57 -1.37
CA THR A 464 -1.28 33.80 -0.51
C THR A 464 -2.78 34.08 -0.70
N THR A 465 -3.15 35.15 -1.41
CA THR A 465 -4.55 35.56 -1.53
C THR A 465 -5.35 34.83 -2.62
N SER A 466 -4.67 34.09 -3.50
CA SER A 466 -5.29 33.51 -4.70
C SER A 466 -5.72 32.04 -4.55
N PHE A 467 -5.49 31.41 -3.38
CA PHE A 467 -5.52 29.94 -3.28
C PHE A 467 -6.11 29.36 -1.98
N SER A 468 -6.77 30.14 -1.11
CA SER A 468 -7.55 29.54 -0.01
C SER A 468 -8.87 29.01 -0.55
N SER A 469 -9.00 27.68 -0.64
CA SER A 469 -10.18 27.04 -1.23
C SER A 469 -11.12 26.53 -0.16
N VAL A 470 -11.84 27.46 0.48
CA VAL A 470 -12.77 27.17 1.57
C VAL A 470 -14.19 27.63 1.25
N THR A 471 -15.19 26.92 1.77
CA THR A 471 -16.57 27.42 1.77
C THR A 471 -16.76 28.50 2.83
N ASN A 472 -17.80 29.31 2.68
CA ASN A 472 -18.23 30.18 3.78
C ASN A 472 -18.59 29.34 5.00
N ALA A 473 -18.13 29.76 6.18
CA ALA A 473 -18.44 29.09 7.42
C ALA A 473 -19.91 29.31 7.80
N CYS A 474 -20.64 28.22 8.04
CA CYS A 474 -22.07 28.23 8.30
C CYS A 474 -22.40 27.39 9.54
N LYS A 475 -23.40 27.80 10.32
CA LYS A 475 -23.86 27.01 11.47
C LYS A 475 -24.79 25.89 11.00
N PRO A 476 -24.59 24.64 11.46
CA PRO A 476 -25.54 23.57 11.19
C PRO A 476 -26.93 23.88 11.76
N ILE A 477 -27.97 23.56 10.99
CA ILE A 477 -29.37 23.66 11.42
C ILE A 477 -30.01 22.28 11.48
N SER A 478 -31.10 22.16 12.23
CA SER A 478 -31.84 20.92 12.36
C SER A 478 -33.33 21.20 12.57
N HIS A 479 -34.19 20.38 11.97
CA HIS A 479 -35.64 20.43 12.21
C HIS A 479 -36.09 19.54 13.38
N ASP A 480 -35.35 18.46 13.64
CA ASP A 480 -35.71 17.40 14.58
C ASP A 480 -34.79 17.33 15.81
N LYS A 481 -33.70 18.12 15.82
CA LYS A 481 -32.60 18.13 16.80
C LYS A 481 -31.78 16.84 16.86
N SER A 482 -32.04 15.89 15.96
CA SER A 482 -31.30 14.63 15.81
C SER A 482 -30.37 14.64 14.60
N HIS A 483 -30.77 15.27 13.49
CA HIS A 483 -29.97 15.34 12.27
C HIS A 483 -29.68 16.80 11.95
N TYR A 484 -28.41 17.18 11.99
CA TYR A 484 -27.96 18.51 11.61
C TYR A 484 -27.47 18.51 10.16
N TYR A 485 -27.65 19.63 9.48
CA TYR A 485 -27.21 19.82 8.10
C TYR A 485 -26.83 21.28 7.84
N LEU A 486 -26.06 21.54 6.79
CA LEU A 486 -25.77 22.91 6.35
C LEU A 486 -26.81 23.38 5.32
N PRO A 487 -27.43 24.56 5.53
CA PRO A 487 -28.52 25.06 4.71
C PRO A 487 -28.02 25.66 3.39
N TYR A 488 -27.41 24.84 2.53
CA TYR A 488 -26.93 25.31 1.22
C TYR A 488 -28.06 25.57 0.23
N TRP A 489 -29.22 24.89 0.35
CA TRP A 489 -30.39 25.09 -0.50
C TRP A 489 -30.02 25.17 -2.00
N ASP A 490 -30.39 26.25 -2.68
CA ASP A 490 -30.07 26.47 -4.10
C ASP A 490 -28.65 27.01 -4.33
N TYR A 491 -27.96 27.48 -3.28
CA TYR A 491 -26.61 28.04 -3.35
C TYR A 491 -25.56 26.99 -2.97
N LYS A 492 -25.13 26.20 -3.96
CA LYS A 492 -24.07 25.19 -3.77
C LYS A 492 -22.71 25.88 -3.69
N PRO A 493 -21.99 25.80 -2.56
CA PRO A 493 -20.67 26.42 -2.49
C PRO A 493 -19.70 25.66 -3.39
N CYS A 494 -18.90 26.43 -4.13
CA CYS A 494 -17.85 25.94 -4.98
C CYS A 494 -16.49 26.28 -4.36
N MET A 495 -15.53 25.42 -4.64
CA MET A 495 -14.15 25.48 -4.16
C MET A 495 -13.25 25.16 -5.34
N ASP A 496 -12.13 25.85 -5.45
CA ASP A 496 -11.14 25.57 -6.48
C ASP A 496 -9.71 25.78 -5.99
N VAL A 497 -8.83 24.90 -6.45
CA VAL A 497 -7.40 24.91 -6.14
C VAL A 497 -6.64 24.84 -7.45
N ARG A 498 -5.60 25.67 -7.56
CA ARG A 498 -4.57 25.54 -8.60
C ARG A 498 -3.26 25.15 -7.96
N CYS A 499 -2.51 24.26 -8.59
CA CYS A 499 -1.12 24.02 -8.25
C CYS A 499 -0.33 23.48 -9.42
N THR A 500 0.98 23.53 -9.29
CA THR A 500 1.91 23.12 -10.34
C THR A 500 2.58 21.82 -9.90
N LEU A 501 2.30 20.74 -10.63
CA LEU A 501 2.76 19.39 -10.28
C LEU A 501 3.43 18.72 -11.47
N PRO A 502 4.32 17.73 -11.24
CA PRO A 502 4.87 16.90 -12.30
C PRO A 502 3.76 16.25 -13.14
N ASP A 503 3.80 16.37 -14.47
CA ASP A 503 2.84 15.73 -15.36
C ASP A 503 3.08 14.23 -15.42
N LEU A 504 2.25 13.53 -14.64
CA LEU A 504 2.23 12.08 -14.54
C LEU A 504 0.91 11.50 -15.07
N ARG A 505 0.13 12.26 -15.86
CA ARG A 505 -1.18 11.84 -16.40
C ARG A 505 -1.14 10.50 -17.14
N ARG A 506 -0.01 10.15 -17.73
CA ARG A 506 0.21 8.83 -18.36
C ARG A 506 -0.07 7.64 -17.42
N ARG A 507 0.28 7.75 -16.13
CA ARG A 507 0.03 6.70 -15.12
C ARG A 507 -1.46 6.63 -14.84
N MET A 508 -2.10 7.78 -14.61
CA MET A 508 -3.55 7.89 -14.41
C MET A 508 -4.35 7.35 -15.60
N TYR A 509 -3.99 7.72 -16.83
CA TYR A 509 -4.67 7.23 -18.03
C TYR A 509 -4.57 5.69 -18.14
N ASN A 510 -3.42 5.12 -17.79
CA ASN A 510 -3.26 3.67 -17.76
C ASN A 510 -4.18 3.01 -16.73
N SER A 511 -4.15 3.47 -15.49
CA SER A 511 -5.01 2.97 -14.42
C SER A 511 -6.49 3.16 -14.73
N ASN A 512 -6.90 4.28 -15.32
CA ASN A 512 -8.29 4.54 -15.71
C ASN A 512 -8.79 3.59 -16.79
N MET A 513 -7.95 3.26 -17.78
CA MET A 513 -8.29 2.25 -18.80
C MET A 513 -8.51 0.87 -18.16
N LEU A 514 -7.62 0.47 -17.25
CA LEU A 514 -7.70 -0.81 -16.53
C LEU A 514 -8.91 -0.86 -15.59
N SER A 515 -9.21 0.24 -14.88
CA SER A 515 -10.38 0.35 -14.00
C SER A 515 -11.67 0.19 -14.78
N LYS A 516 -11.80 0.92 -15.90
CA LYS A 516 -12.98 0.81 -16.77
C LYS A 516 -13.17 -0.59 -17.34
N MET A 517 -12.08 -1.33 -17.58
CA MET A 517 -12.16 -2.75 -17.97
C MET A 517 -12.68 -3.62 -16.83
N SER A 518 -12.16 -3.42 -15.62
CA SER A 518 -12.56 -4.14 -14.41
C SER A 518 -14.03 -3.89 -14.05
N GLU A 519 -14.48 -2.64 -14.07
CA GLU A 519 -15.87 -2.23 -13.81
C GLU A 519 -16.84 -2.91 -14.78
N LYS A 520 -16.55 -2.87 -16.08
CA LYS A 520 -17.38 -3.50 -17.11
C LYS A 520 -17.46 -5.02 -16.94
N LEU A 521 -16.34 -5.66 -16.59
CA LEU A 521 -16.32 -7.09 -16.29
C LEU A 521 -17.19 -7.39 -15.06
N GLU A 522 -17.05 -6.60 -14.00
CA GLU A 522 -17.83 -6.73 -12.77
C GLU A 522 -19.34 -6.58 -13.02
N GLU A 523 -19.76 -5.53 -13.73
CA GLU A 523 -21.16 -5.36 -14.15
C GLU A 523 -21.69 -6.57 -14.94
N GLY A 524 -20.86 -7.13 -15.82
CA GLY A 524 -21.15 -8.34 -16.58
C GLY A 524 -21.36 -9.56 -15.70
N LEU A 525 -20.45 -9.79 -14.76
CA LEU A 525 -20.49 -10.91 -13.83
C LEU A 525 -21.63 -10.79 -12.82
N VAL A 526 -21.93 -9.59 -12.32
CA VAL A 526 -23.08 -9.35 -11.42
C VAL A 526 -24.39 -9.69 -12.13
N LYS A 527 -24.57 -9.22 -13.37
CA LYS A 527 -25.76 -9.56 -14.17
C LYS A 527 -25.84 -11.08 -14.45
N THR A 528 -24.71 -11.71 -14.74
CA THR A 528 -24.64 -13.16 -14.96
C THR A 528 -25.00 -13.94 -13.69
N LYS A 529 -24.49 -13.51 -12.53
CA LYS A 529 -24.77 -14.13 -11.23
C LYS A 529 -26.27 -14.14 -10.92
N LYS A 530 -26.93 -12.99 -11.11
CA LYS A 530 -28.39 -12.87 -10.93
C LYS A 530 -29.14 -13.87 -11.83
N LEU A 531 -28.79 -13.97 -13.10
CA LEU A 531 -29.42 -14.93 -14.02
C LEU A 531 -29.16 -16.40 -13.63
N ILE A 532 -28.00 -16.71 -13.05
CA ILE A 532 -27.70 -18.06 -12.53
C ILE A 532 -28.57 -18.36 -11.30
N GLU A 533 -28.78 -17.38 -10.42
CA GLU A 533 -29.63 -17.49 -9.23
C GLU A 533 -31.11 -17.65 -9.61
N ASP A 534 -31.55 -16.96 -10.67
CA ASP A 534 -32.91 -17.05 -11.23
C ASP A 534 -33.12 -18.28 -12.16
N GLU A 535 -32.10 -19.13 -12.34
CA GLU A 535 -32.08 -20.27 -13.27
C GLU A 535 -32.45 -19.93 -14.73
N ASP A 536 -32.21 -18.68 -15.16
CA ASP A 536 -32.55 -18.21 -16.51
C ASP A 536 -31.60 -18.81 -17.57
N VAL A 537 -32.18 -19.34 -18.65
CA VAL A 537 -31.46 -19.88 -19.81
C VAL A 537 -30.53 -18.85 -20.45
N LYS A 538 -30.81 -17.55 -20.29
CA LYS A 538 -29.97 -16.44 -20.79
C LYS A 538 -28.64 -16.30 -20.06
N ALA A 539 -28.46 -16.94 -18.90
CA ALA A 539 -27.22 -16.84 -18.12
C ALA A 539 -25.98 -17.26 -18.93
N GLU A 540 -26.10 -18.30 -19.75
CA GLU A 540 -25.02 -18.77 -20.63
C GLU A 540 -24.62 -17.70 -21.66
N VAL A 541 -25.61 -17.15 -22.36
CA VAL A 541 -25.40 -16.09 -23.36
C VAL A 541 -24.77 -14.88 -22.70
N ARG A 542 -25.26 -14.47 -21.52
CA ARG A 542 -24.74 -13.31 -20.80
C ARG A 542 -23.27 -13.49 -20.40
N LEU A 543 -22.88 -14.67 -19.92
CA LEU A 543 -21.47 -14.94 -19.59
C LEU A 543 -20.58 -14.89 -20.83
N ARG A 544 -21.03 -15.50 -21.94
CA ARG A 544 -20.28 -15.48 -23.22
C ARG A 544 -20.11 -14.06 -23.76
N THR A 545 -21.15 -13.22 -23.68
CA THR A 545 -21.06 -11.79 -24.04
C THR A 545 -20.08 -11.05 -23.14
N THR A 546 -20.16 -11.27 -21.82
CA THR A 546 -19.25 -10.63 -20.84
C THR A 546 -17.77 -10.95 -21.13
N LEU A 547 -17.47 -12.20 -21.48
CA LEU A 547 -16.11 -12.63 -21.85
C LEU A 547 -15.64 -12.07 -23.20
N GLU A 548 -16.55 -11.91 -24.16
CA GLU A 548 -16.26 -11.27 -25.45
C GLU A 548 -15.97 -9.76 -25.28
N ASP A 549 -16.76 -9.08 -24.45
CA ASP A 549 -16.57 -7.67 -24.11
C ASP A 549 -15.21 -7.44 -23.45
N LEU A 550 -14.82 -8.33 -22.53
CA LEU A 550 -13.50 -8.32 -21.89
C LEU A 550 -12.39 -8.52 -22.93
N ALA A 551 -12.48 -9.56 -23.77
CA ALA A 551 -11.47 -9.84 -24.79
C ALA A 551 -11.30 -8.65 -25.77
N SER A 552 -12.40 -8.04 -26.18
CA SER A 552 -12.41 -6.85 -27.02
C SER A 552 -11.79 -5.64 -26.32
N ALA A 553 -12.04 -5.47 -25.01
CA ALA A 553 -11.44 -4.41 -24.23
C ALA A 553 -9.93 -4.60 -24.07
N CYS A 554 -9.46 -5.83 -23.83
CA CYS A 554 -8.04 -6.16 -23.81
C CYS A 554 -7.36 -5.81 -25.14
N ALA A 555 -7.97 -6.17 -26.28
CA ALA A 555 -7.43 -5.84 -27.60
C ALA A 555 -7.31 -4.32 -27.84
N ARG A 556 -8.33 -3.54 -27.44
CA ARG A 556 -8.29 -2.07 -27.52
C ARG A 556 -7.18 -1.48 -26.64
N TYR A 557 -7.05 -1.95 -25.40
CA TYR A 557 -5.98 -1.51 -24.50
C TYR A 557 -4.59 -1.74 -25.11
N LEU A 558 -4.35 -2.92 -25.68
CA LEU A 558 -3.08 -3.25 -26.32
C LEU A 558 -2.81 -2.37 -27.54
N SER A 559 -3.82 -2.09 -28.34
CA SER A 559 -3.70 -1.18 -29.49
C SER A 559 -3.29 0.23 -29.06
N ILE A 560 -3.97 0.80 -28.06
CA ILE A 560 -3.67 2.15 -27.54
C ILE A 560 -2.26 2.21 -26.93
N THR A 561 -1.91 1.24 -26.08
CA THR A 561 -0.64 1.27 -25.34
C THR A 561 0.57 0.92 -26.19
N LYS A 562 0.43 0.06 -27.22
CA LYS A 562 1.51 -0.23 -28.19
C LYS A 562 1.70 0.92 -29.18
N ALA A 563 0.63 1.61 -29.61
CA ALA A 563 0.72 2.77 -30.50
C ALA A 563 1.45 3.96 -29.85
N ASN A 564 1.26 4.18 -28.54
CA ASN A 564 1.89 5.26 -27.77
C ASN A 564 3.31 4.91 -27.27
N ALA A 565 3.97 3.90 -27.85
CA ALA A 565 5.26 3.38 -27.38
C ALA A 565 6.51 4.13 -27.90
N VAL A 566 6.38 5.20 -28.69
CA VAL A 566 7.54 5.76 -29.43
C VAL A 566 8.02 7.13 -28.89
N GLY A 567 9.33 7.18 -28.60
CA GLY A 567 10.13 8.40 -28.41
C GLY A 567 11.30 8.23 -27.39
N PRO A 568 12.58 8.14 -27.83
CA PRO A 568 13.71 8.27 -26.90
C PRO A 568 13.71 9.69 -26.31
N GLY A 569 13.68 9.79 -24.97
CA GLY A 569 13.50 11.05 -24.25
C GLY A 569 12.14 11.23 -23.57
N SER A 570 11.23 10.25 -23.62
CA SER A 570 9.98 10.32 -22.85
C SER A 570 10.28 10.26 -21.35
N GLY A 571 9.81 11.24 -20.59
CA GLY A 571 9.96 11.31 -19.14
C GLY A 571 9.25 10.15 -18.45
N LYS A 572 9.92 8.99 -18.39
CA LYS A 572 9.43 7.73 -17.84
C LYS A 572 10.51 7.14 -16.96
N THR A 573 10.16 6.78 -15.73
CA THR A 573 11.05 6.07 -14.82
C THR A 573 11.33 4.65 -15.30
N LYS A 574 12.29 3.96 -14.67
CA LYS A 574 12.53 2.52 -14.97
C LYS A 574 11.26 1.71 -14.67
N LEU A 575 10.62 1.98 -13.53
CA LEU A 575 9.36 1.32 -13.18
C LEU A 575 8.23 1.65 -14.15
N ASP A 576 8.11 2.88 -14.66
CA ASP A 576 7.09 3.21 -15.68
C ASP A 576 7.22 2.31 -16.92
N LYS A 577 8.46 2.03 -17.35
CA LYS A 577 8.74 1.19 -18.52
C LYS A 577 8.43 -0.28 -18.24
N GLU A 578 8.91 -0.81 -17.11
CA GLU A 578 8.69 -2.22 -16.76
C GLU A 578 7.22 -2.51 -16.42
N ARG A 579 6.55 -1.60 -15.72
CA ARG A 579 5.11 -1.72 -15.41
C ARG A 579 4.25 -1.70 -16.67
N MET A 580 4.57 -0.84 -17.65
CA MET A 580 3.85 -0.84 -18.93
C MET A 580 3.99 -2.18 -19.66
N LYS A 581 5.19 -2.77 -19.69
CA LYS A 581 5.40 -4.11 -20.27
C LYS A 581 4.61 -5.18 -19.50
N LEU A 582 4.64 -5.15 -18.17
CA LEU A 582 3.86 -6.04 -17.31
C LEU A 582 2.36 -5.97 -17.64
N CYS A 583 1.78 -4.77 -17.62
CA CYS A 583 0.36 -4.58 -17.93
C CYS A 583 0.03 -5.06 -19.36
N GLN A 584 0.86 -4.77 -20.35
CA GLN A 584 0.66 -5.25 -21.72
C GLN A 584 0.65 -6.79 -21.80
N ASN A 585 1.61 -7.44 -21.16
CA ASN A 585 1.71 -8.90 -21.16
C ASN A 585 0.53 -9.56 -20.43
N GLU A 586 0.18 -9.05 -19.25
CA GLU A 586 -0.94 -9.59 -18.46
C GLU A 586 -2.29 -9.38 -19.15
N ILE A 587 -2.51 -8.21 -19.77
CA ILE A 587 -3.75 -7.94 -20.51
C ILE A 587 -3.86 -8.76 -21.80
N GLU A 588 -2.74 -9.02 -22.48
CA GLU A 588 -2.69 -9.93 -23.62
C GLU A 588 -3.03 -11.37 -23.22
N ASN A 589 -2.41 -11.86 -22.14
CA ASN A 589 -2.71 -13.16 -21.55
C ASN A 589 -4.18 -13.25 -21.12
N LEU A 590 -4.70 -12.22 -20.44
CA LEU A 590 -6.08 -12.16 -19.99
C LEU A 590 -7.08 -12.19 -21.16
N GLY A 591 -6.79 -11.46 -22.24
CA GLY A 591 -7.60 -11.48 -23.45
C GLY A 591 -7.64 -12.86 -24.12
N ASN A 592 -6.51 -13.58 -24.12
CA ASN A 592 -6.45 -14.98 -24.59
C ASN A 592 -7.27 -15.91 -23.70
N LEU A 593 -7.11 -15.80 -22.38
CA LEU A 593 -7.88 -16.60 -21.40
C LEU A 593 -9.38 -16.35 -21.52
N ALA A 594 -9.80 -15.10 -21.70
CA ALA A 594 -11.21 -14.75 -21.87
C ALA A 594 -11.82 -15.37 -23.15
N ARG A 595 -11.10 -15.32 -24.28
CA ARG A 595 -11.53 -15.96 -25.54
C ARG A 595 -11.66 -17.48 -25.40
N ASN A 596 -10.66 -18.12 -24.79
CA ASN A 596 -10.66 -19.55 -24.58
C ASN A 596 -11.78 -19.97 -23.63
N LEU A 597 -11.94 -19.26 -22.50
CA LEU A 597 -13.00 -19.54 -21.53
C LEU A 597 -14.38 -19.40 -22.18
N ARG A 598 -14.59 -18.36 -23.00
CA ARG A 598 -15.84 -18.14 -23.75
C ARG A 598 -16.23 -19.31 -24.64
N ALA A 599 -15.25 -19.94 -25.30
CA ALA A 599 -15.49 -21.10 -26.17
C ALA A 599 -15.91 -22.36 -25.38
N LEU A 600 -15.57 -22.43 -24.09
CA LEU A 600 -15.84 -23.55 -23.20
C LEU A 600 -17.10 -23.36 -22.33
N VAL A 601 -17.79 -22.23 -22.44
CA VAL A 601 -19.05 -21.99 -21.71
C VAL A 601 -20.17 -22.79 -22.36
N THR A 602 -20.74 -23.71 -21.59
CA THR A 602 -21.94 -24.48 -21.91
C THR A 602 -22.87 -24.45 -20.71
N ARG A 603 -24.14 -24.83 -20.91
CA ARG A 603 -25.10 -24.96 -19.80
C ARG A 603 -24.60 -25.83 -18.64
N SER A 604 -23.86 -26.91 -18.92
CA SER A 604 -23.31 -27.80 -17.88
C SER A 604 -22.07 -27.25 -17.18
N SER A 605 -21.27 -26.42 -17.85
CA SER A 605 -20.03 -25.84 -17.29
C SER A 605 -20.21 -24.45 -16.68
N LEU A 606 -21.38 -23.82 -16.85
CA LEU A 606 -21.65 -22.42 -16.52
C LEU A 606 -21.17 -21.99 -15.13
N LYS A 607 -21.51 -22.75 -14.07
CA LYS A 607 -21.16 -22.39 -12.68
C LYS A 607 -19.64 -22.44 -12.44
N GLU A 608 -18.95 -23.41 -13.04
CA GLU A 608 -17.49 -23.54 -12.95
C GLU A 608 -16.80 -22.41 -13.73
N ARG A 609 -17.23 -22.16 -14.97
CA ARG A 609 -16.65 -21.11 -15.81
C ARG A 609 -16.91 -19.71 -15.25
N PHE A 610 -18.07 -19.49 -14.61
CA PHE A 610 -18.36 -18.27 -13.87
C PHE A 610 -17.36 -18.05 -12.72
N LYS A 611 -17.04 -19.09 -11.95
CA LYS A 611 -16.00 -19.02 -10.91
C LYS A 611 -14.62 -18.68 -11.49
N THR A 612 -14.25 -19.28 -12.62
CA THR A 612 -13.01 -18.93 -13.33
C THR A 612 -13.02 -17.46 -13.76
N ALA A 613 -14.13 -16.97 -14.30
CA ALA A 613 -14.26 -15.57 -14.75
C ALA A 613 -14.14 -14.56 -13.59
N LEU A 614 -14.56 -14.92 -12.37
CA LEU A 614 -14.33 -14.09 -11.17
C LEU A 614 -12.83 -13.89 -10.88
N THR A 615 -11.98 -14.89 -11.17
CA THR A 615 -10.52 -14.76 -10.96
C THR A 615 -9.88 -13.73 -11.91
N PHE A 616 -10.49 -13.46 -13.07
CA PHE A 616 -10.03 -12.44 -14.02
C PHE A 616 -10.15 -11.02 -13.44
N GLN A 617 -11.16 -10.78 -12.59
CA GLN A 617 -11.34 -9.50 -11.91
C GLN A 617 -10.19 -9.22 -10.93
N GLN A 618 -9.72 -10.24 -10.21
CA GLN A 618 -8.59 -10.10 -9.29
C GLN A 618 -7.30 -9.73 -10.04
N LYS A 619 -7.06 -10.35 -11.22
CA LYS A 619 -5.93 -10.00 -12.09
C LYS A 619 -5.99 -8.55 -12.57
N LEU A 620 -7.17 -8.06 -12.97
CA LEU A 620 -7.32 -6.65 -13.36
C LEU A 620 -7.10 -5.71 -12.18
N LYS A 621 -7.68 -5.99 -11.02
CA LYS A 621 -7.54 -5.16 -9.81
C LYS A 621 -6.08 -4.97 -9.42
N PHE A 622 -5.27 -6.02 -9.49
CA PHE A 622 -3.83 -5.94 -9.26
C PHE A 622 -3.10 -4.94 -10.19
N LEU A 623 -3.56 -4.79 -11.44
CA LEU A 623 -2.94 -3.89 -12.41
C LEU A 623 -3.47 -2.44 -12.32
N ILE A 624 -4.59 -2.19 -11.64
CA ILE A 624 -5.18 -0.84 -11.54
C ILE A 624 -4.28 0.05 -10.68
N ASP A 625 -3.87 -0.45 -9.53
CA ASP A 625 -3.11 0.32 -8.55
C ASP A 625 -1.68 0.56 -9.04
N ASP A 626 -1.37 1.83 -9.34
CA ASP A 626 -0.01 2.23 -9.68
C ASP A 626 0.77 2.52 -8.39
N PRO A 627 1.88 1.81 -8.13
CA PRO A 627 2.67 2.04 -6.91
C PRO A 627 3.31 3.43 -6.88
N GLN A 628 3.43 4.12 -8.01
CA GLN A 628 3.94 5.48 -8.07
C GLN A 628 2.77 6.48 -8.20
N HIS A 629 2.46 7.17 -7.11
CA HIS A 629 1.42 8.20 -7.09
C HIS A 629 1.63 9.24 -8.20
N SER A 630 0.52 9.70 -8.81
CA SER A 630 0.54 10.70 -9.89
C SER A 630 0.28 12.11 -9.37
N LEU A 631 -0.68 12.23 -8.45
CA LEU A 631 -1.05 13.47 -7.77
C LEU A 631 -1.03 13.21 -6.26
N PRO A 632 -0.82 14.24 -5.43
CA PRO A 632 -0.94 14.14 -3.98
C PRO A 632 -2.35 13.78 -3.58
#